data_AF-A0A316I4Q4-F1
#
_entry.id   AF-A0A316I4Q4-F1
#
_cell.length_a   1.000
_cell.length_b   1.000
_cell.length_c   1.000
_cell.angle_alpha   90.00
_cell.angle_beta   90.00
_cell.angle_gamma   90.00
#
_symmetry.space_group_name_H-M   'P 1'
#
loop_
_entity.id
_entity.type
_entity.pdbx_description
1 polymer ?
#
loop_
_entity_poly.entity_id
_entity_poly.type
_entity_poly.pdbx_seq_one_letter_code
_entity_poly.pdbx_strand_id
1 'polypeptide(L)'
;MPTHSPEEPTERHLAPDPALMEAARARGRERWAAAGDLPAPEEKPPGRQLKLKPRIAVIVAVAAFLVLAAVVAVTSGGGSGDAGTDTAQPSHSYVPGLITPPEALPDESSSAPSNSMNPTLASSALGLIPPTTTQPAPPPVDNNRAPSGAKSLTMGPGCGGYTGVGSYRDGRKGWVDHGDGKCGSTFVSIPMSGDPRRDDPSAYAQWTFSVSGTCEVSVHVPNGNLEEVGGNPTVYYVYDRNGVGGTPMASFAIKQVEKRGQWVSAGKFKSSGNLTVQLLTRGQDWNNSGPTYAHHAASAIKADCTA
;
A
#
# COMPACT_ATOMS: atom_id res chain seq x y z
N MET A 1 -48.39 -19.08 -43.72
CA MET A 1 -48.14 -19.89 -42.51
C MET A 1 -46.92 -19.31 -41.81
N PRO A 2 -47.06 -18.64 -40.65
CA PRO A 2 -45.93 -18.17 -39.88
C PRO A 2 -45.45 -19.27 -38.92
N THR A 3 -44.16 -19.57 -38.98
CA THR A 3 -43.45 -20.47 -38.07
C THR A 3 -43.21 -19.78 -36.73
N HIS A 4 -43.75 -20.36 -35.67
CA HIS A 4 -43.57 -19.93 -34.29
C HIS A 4 -42.29 -20.59 -33.74
N SER A 5 -41.27 -19.79 -33.41
CA SER A 5 -40.08 -20.26 -32.70
C SER A 5 -40.36 -20.25 -31.19
N PRO A 6 -39.99 -21.29 -30.42
CA PRO A 6 -40.20 -21.32 -28.98
C PRO A 6 -39.23 -20.36 -28.26
N GLU A 7 -39.78 -19.58 -27.33
CA GLU A 7 -39.02 -18.71 -26.42
C GLU A 7 -38.11 -19.53 -25.50
N GLU A 8 -36.83 -19.17 -25.49
CA GLU A 8 -35.81 -19.72 -24.59
C GLU A 8 -35.98 -19.13 -23.18
N PRO A 9 -35.93 -19.93 -22.10
CA PRO A 9 -36.15 -19.42 -20.75
C PRO A 9 -34.96 -18.55 -20.32
N THR A 10 -35.25 -17.29 -20.01
CA THR A 10 -34.30 -16.32 -19.46
C THR A 10 -33.73 -16.84 -18.14
N GLU A 11 -32.44 -17.19 -18.16
CA GLU A 11 -31.67 -17.66 -17.01
C GLU A 11 -31.52 -16.53 -15.99
N ARG A 12 -32.48 -16.45 -15.05
CA ARG A 12 -32.43 -15.49 -13.95
C ARG A 12 -31.22 -15.81 -13.09
N HIS A 13 -30.19 -14.98 -13.20
CA HIS A 13 -29.06 -14.96 -12.28
C HIS A 13 -29.59 -14.64 -10.87
N LEU A 14 -29.89 -15.70 -10.10
CA LEU A 14 -30.26 -15.58 -8.71
C LEU A 14 -29.05 -15.01 -7.96
N ALA A 15 -29.24 -13.85 -7.34
CA ALA A 15 -28.23 -13.29 -6.45
C ALA A 15 -27.89 -14.33 -5.36
N PRO A 16 -26.60 -14.45 -4.96
CA PRO A 16 -26.20 -15.37 -3.92
C PRO A 16 -27.00 -15.12 -2.63
N ASP A 17 -27.43 -16.19 -1.98
CA ASP A 17 -28.17 -16.12 -0.72
C ASP A 17 -27.37 -15.34 0.34
N PRO A 18 -27.92 -14.23 0.88
CA PRO A 18 -27.28 -13.43 1.91
C PRO A 18 -26.80 -14.24 3.13
N ALA A 19 -27.53 -15.28 3.53
CA ALA A 19 -27.18 -16.12 4.66
C ALA A 19 -25.91 -16.95 4.39
N LEU A 20 -25.74 -17.42 3.15
CA LEU A 20 -24.55 -18.14 2.70
C LEU A 20 -23.32 -17.22 2.68
N MET A 21 -23.51 -15.96 2.25
CA MET A 21 -22.46 -14.95 2.27
C MET A 21 -22.05 -14.55 3.69
N GLU A 22 -23.02 -14.44 4.62
CA GLU A 22 -22.73 -14.16 6.02
C GLU A 22 -22.02 -15.34 6.71
N ALA A 23 -22.44 -16.57 6.43
CA ALA A 23 -21.75 -17.77 6.91
C ALA A 23 -20.32 -17.88 6.36
N ALA A 24 -20.09 -17.47 5.10
CA ALA A 24 -18.74 -17.41 4.53
C ALA A 24 -17.87 -16.37 5.23
N ARG A 25 -18.41 -15.17 5.53
CA ARG A 25 -17.71 -14.15 6.34
C ARG A 25 -17.41 -14.64 7.75
N ALA A 26 -18.34 -15.34 8.40
CA ALA A 26 -18.15 -15.91 9.73
C ALA A 26 -16.98 -16.90 9.76
N ARG A 27 -16.93 -17.85 8.80
CA ARG A 27 -15.80 -18.79 8.66
C ARG A 27 -14.48 -18.09 8.36
N GLY A 28 -14.51 -17.00 7.59
CA GLY A 28 -13.34 -16.14 7.36
C GLY A 28 -12.81 -15.54 8.66
N ARG A 29 -13.70 -15.01 9.51
CA ARG A 29 -13.34 -14.45 10.84
C ARG A 29 -12.81 -15.51 11.80
N GLU A 30 -13.36 -16.71 11.80
CA GLU A 30 -12.87 -17.80 12.65
C GLU A 30 -11.47 -18.27 12.23
N ARG A 31 -11.23 -18.41 10.91
CA ARG A 31 -9.88 -18.69 10.38
C ARG A 31 -8.90 -17.56 10.69
N TRP A 32 -9.36 -16.32 10.64
CA TRP A 32 -8.57 -15.14 11.02
C TRP A 32 -8.14 -15.19 12.49
N ALA A 33 -9.08 -15.52 13.38
CA ALA A 33 -8.83 -15.65 14.81
C ALA A 33 -7.89 -16.83 15.13
N ALA A 34 -8.08 -17.98 14.47
CA ALA A 34 -7.28 -19.18 14.70
C ALA A 34 -5.83 -19.08 14.19
N ALA A 35 -5.56 -18.20 13.21
CA ALA A 35 -4.21 -17.99 12.69
C ALA A 35 -3.28 -17.20 13.66
N GLY A 36 -3.79 -16.77 14.81
CA GLY A 36 -3.11 -15.83 15.70
C GLY A 36 -2.12 -16.39 16.72
N ASP A 37 -2.36 -17.55 17.32
CA ASP A 37 -1.73 -17.83 18.63
C ASP A 37 -1.18 -19.24 18.82
N LEU A 38 -1.01 -20.02 17.74
CA LEU A 38 -0.28 -21.27 17.88
C LEU A 38 1.20 -21.01 17.58
N PRO A 39 2.12 -21.11 18.57
CA PRO A 39 3.51 -21.36 18.23
C PRO A 39 3.50 -22.57 17.30
N ALA A 40 4.20 -22.47 16.17
CA ALA A 40 4.37 -23.61 15.28
C ALA A 40 4.72 -24.81 16.16
N PRO A 41 3.96 -25.92 16.13
CA PRO A 41 4.37 -27.10 16.84
C PRO A 41 5.76 -27.42 16.34
N GLU A 42 6.75 -27.30 17.23
CA GLU A 42 8.11 -27.70 16.96
C GLU A 42 8.04 -29.21 16.69
N GLU A 43 7.89 -29.56 15.42
CA GLU A 43 7.87 -30.93 14.97
C GLU A 43 9.29 -31.43 15.17
N LYS A 44 9.55 -31.91 16.39
CA LYS A 44 10.79 -32.56 16.76
C LYS A 44 11.05 -33.61 15.69
N PRO A 45 12.15 -33.49 14.91
CA PRO A 45 12.39 -34.43 13.83
C PRO A 45 12.36 -35.84 14.42
N PRO A 46 11.71 -36.81 13.76
CA PRO A 46 11.54 -38.14 14.30
C PRO A 46 12.92 -38.65 14.70
N GLY A 47 13.09 -38.84 16.01
CA GLY A 47 14.32 -39.34 16.59
C GLY A 47 14.62 -40.67 15.93
N ARG A 48 15.53 -40.64 14.94
CA ARG A 48 16.04 -41.82 14.28
C ARG A 48 16.84 -42.55 15.35
N GLN A 49 16.18 -43.47 16.05
CA GLN A 49 16.78 -44.50 16.88
C GLN A 49 17.63 -45.39 15.96
N LEU A 50 18.76 -44.88 15.51
CA LEU A 50 19.80 -45.64 14.87
C LEU A 50 20.41 -46.50 15.98
N LYS A 51 19.93 -47.75 16.10
CA LYS A 51 20.62 -48.84 16.79
C LYS A 51 21.96 -49.05 16.08
N LEU A 52 22.97 -48.27 16.46
CA LEU A 52 24.35 -48.53 16.06
C LEU A 52 24.85 -49.76 16.81
N LYS A 53 25.16 -50.82 16.05
CA LYS A 53 25.90 -51.98 16.54
C LYS A 53 27.31 -51.53 16.97
N PRO A 54 27.85 -52.03 18.09
CA PRO A 54 29.03 -51.48 18.76
C PRO A 54 30.38 -51.86 18.09
N ARG A 55 30.45 -51.96 16.76
CA ARG A 55 31.68 -52.38 16.06
C ARG A 55 32.13 -51.49 14.90
N ILE A 56 31.52 -50.32 14.70
CA ILE A 56 31.97 -49.35 13.69
C ILE A 56 31.99 -47.95 14.30
N ALA A 57 32.90 -47.75 15.25
CA ALA A 57 33.13 -46.46 15.91
C ALA A 57 34.62 -46.13 15.86
N VAL A 58 35.19 -46.00 14.65
CA VAL A 58 36.58 -45.51 14.48
C VAL A 58 36.77 -44.53 13.30
N ILE A 59 35.82 -44.37 12.36
CA ILE A 59 36.14 -43.63 11.11
C ILE A 59 35.49 -42.24 10.96
N VAL A 60 34.54 -41.82 11.81
CA VAL A 60 33.84 -40.52 11.60
C VAL A 60 34.45 -39.35 12.39
N ALA A 61 35.40 -39.59 13.30
CA ALA A 61 36.00 -38.53 14.12
C ALA A 61 37.14 -37.73 13.44
N VAL A 62 37.58 -38.12 12.23
CA VAL A 62 38.70 -37.43 11.53
C VAL A 62 38.23 -36.30 10.61
N ALA A 63 36.97 -36.31 10.15
CA ALA A 63 36.46 -35.29 9.24
C ALA A 63 36.04 -33.98 9.95
N ALA A 64 35.77 -34.02 11.26
CA ALA A 64 35.33 -32.84 12.02
C ALA A 64 36.48 -31.95 12.52
N PHE A 65 37.74 -32.42 12.48
CA PHE A 65 38.90 -31.63 12.93
C PHE A 65 39.66 -30.92 11.79
N LEU A 66 39.31 -31.15 10.52
CA LEU A 66 39.96 -30.49 9.37
C LEU A 66 39.25 -29.22 8.87
N VAL A 67 38.06 -28.88 9.39
CA VAL A 67 37.35 -27.65 8.99
C VAL A 67 37.58 -26.49 9.98
N LEU A 68 38.15 -26.76 11.17
CA LEU A 68 38.47 -25.73 12.17
C LEU A 68 39.88 -25.12 12.04
N ALA A 69 40.69 -25.57 11.08
CA ALA A 69 42.04 -25.03 10.80
C ALA A 69 42.10 -24.09 9.58
N ALA A 70 40.96 -23.68 9.00
CA ALA A 70 40.90 -22.77 7.84
C ALA A 70 40.35 -21.37 8.19
N VAL A 71 40.35 -20.97 9.48
CA VAL A 71 39.84 -19.65 9.93
C VAL A 71 40.97 -18.75 10.51
N VAL A 72 42.25 -19.15 10.45
CA VAL A 72 43.36 -18.35 11.05
C VAL A 72 44.49 -18.00 10.06
N ALA A 73 44.26 -18.04 8.74
CA ALA A 73 45.34 -17.72 7.79
C ALA A 73 44.90 -16.98 6.52
N VAL A 74 44.19 -15.85 6.63
CA VAL A 74 44.24 -14.81 5.58
C VAL A 74 44.07 -13.41 6.20
N THR A 75 45.09 -12.96 6.93
CA THR A 75 45.40 -11.53 7.03
C THR A 75 46.64 -11.29 6.17
N SER A 76 46.58 -10.27 5.30
CA SER A 76 47.62 -9.72 4.40
C SER A 76 47.52 -10.14 2.92
N GLY A 77 47.16 -9.19 2.05
CA GLY A 77 47.34 -9.30 0.60
C GLY A 77 46.35 -8.43 -0.17
N GLY A 78 46.78 -7.25 -0.60
CA GLY A 78 45.97 -6.31 -1.37
C GLY A 78 45.84 -6.67 -2.85
N GLY A 79 44.98 -5.93 -3.55
CA GLY A 79 44.91 -5.94 -5.02
C GLY A 79 43.52 -5.74 -5.60
N SER A 80 43.22 -4.49 -5.95
CA SER A 80 42.51 -4.00 -7.14
C SER A 80 41.43 -4.87 -7.84
N GLY A 81 40.25 -4.25 -8.01
CA GLY A 81 39.60 -4.20 -9.33
C GLY A 81 38.33 -5.03 -9.54
N ASP A 82 37.26 -4.28 -9.81
CA ASP A 82 36.11 -4.58 -10.66
C ASP A 82 34.90 -5.42 -10.18
N ALA A 83 33.79 -4.67 -10.13
CA ALA A 83 32.48 -4.99 -10.72
C ALA A 83 31.65 -6.12 -10.10
N GLY A 84 31.03 -5.80 -8.95
CA GLY A 84 29.78 -6.42 -8.52
C GLY A 84 28.67 -5.37 -8.49
N THR A 85 27.69 -5.51 -9.39
CA THR A 85 26.54 -4.62 -9.53
C THR A 85 25.65 -4.64 -8.29
N ASP A 86 25.93 -3.73 -7.37
CA ASP A 86 24.97 -3.26 -6.38
C ASP A 86 23.93 -2.44 -7.16
N THR A 87 22.79 -3.05 -7.49
CA THR A 87 21.62 -2.28 -7.94
C THR A 87 21.10 -1.51 -6.74
N ALA A 88 21.75 -0.38 -6.45
CA ALA A 88 21.17 0.70 -5.69
C ALA A 88 19.83 1.04 -6.34
N GLN A 89 18.75 0.71 -5.65
CA GLN A 89 17.40 1.09 -6.03
C GLN A 89 17.38 2.62 -6.15
N PRO A 90 16.96 3.18 -7.29
CA PRO A 90 17.14 4.60 -7.52
C PRO A 90 16.33 5.41 -6.52
N SER A 91 17.02 6.23 -5.74
CA SER A 91 16.47 7.31 -4.92
C SER A 91 15.95 8.39 -5.85
N HIS A 92 14.75 8.17 -6.41
CA HIS A 92 14.11 9.14 -7.29
C HIS A 92 13.52 10.30 -6.48
N SER A 93 13.71 11.49 -7.05
CA SER A 93 13.33 12.81 -6.58
C SER A 93 12.01 12.86 -5.82
N TYR A 94 12.14 13.24 -4.55
CA TYR A 94 11.07 13.82 -3.75
C TYR A 94 10.44 15.00 -4.51
N VAL A 95 9.13 14.96 -4.75
CA VAL A 95 8.37 16.14 -5.17
C VAL A 95 8.09 16.95 -3.90
N PRO A 96 8.60 18.19 -3.76
CA PRO A 96 8.33 19.02 -2.59
C PRO A 96 6.85 19.42 -2.57
N GLY A 97 6.17 19.24 -1.43
CA GLY A 97 4.84 19.85 -1.28
C GLY A 97 3.95 19.45 -0.12
N LEU A 98 4.18 18.36 0.63
CA LEU A 98 3.15 17.94 1.60
C LEU A 98 3.62 17.14 2.83
N ILE A 99 4.84 17.34 3.36
CA ILE A 99 5.15 16.98 4.76
C ILE A 99 6.25 17.92 5.27
N THR A 100 5.92 18.83 6.20
CA THR A 100 6.91 19.45 7.09
C THR A 100 7.34 18.40 8.12
N PRO A 101 8.65 18.12 8.30
CA PRO A 101 9.14 17.32 9.42
C PRO A 101 8.70 17.98 10.75
N PRO A 102 8.38 17.21 11.80
CA PRO A 102 8.12 17.81 13.11
C PRO A 102 9.39 18.47 13.62
N GLU A 103 9.31 19.78 13.82
CA GLU A 103 10.31 20.60 14.49
C GLU A 103 10.50 20.09 15.93
N ALA A 104 11.76 19.92 16.32
CA ALA A 104 12.14 19.55 17.66
C ALA A 104 11.75 20.67 18.64
N LEU A 105 11.03 20.31 19.71
CA LEU A 105 10.75 21.18 20.85
C LEU A 105 12.05 21.50 21.59
N PRO A 106 12.31 22.76 21.99
CA PRO A 106 13.21 23.04 23.10
C PRO A 106 12.43 23.06 24.42
N ASP A 107 12.99 22.38 25.41
CA ASP A 107 12.71 22.55 26.83
C ASP A 107 13.14 23.97 27.28
N GLU A 108 12.26 24.73 27.95
CA GLU A 108 12.70 25.61 29.04
C GLU A 108 11.57 25.90 30.04
N SER A 109 11.95 25.84 31.32
CA SER A 109 11.12 25.99 32.51
C SER A 109 10.92 27.45 32.94
N SER A 110 9.77 27.71 33.58
CA SER A 110 9.47 28.80 34.54
C SER A 110 9.46 30.23 33.97
N SER A 111 8.43 31.07 34.11
CA SER A 111 7.76 31.51 35.35
C SER A 111 6.56 32.40 34.96
N ALA A 112 5.45 32.34 35.70
CA ALA A 112 4.41 33.39 35.70
C ALA A 112 4.83 34.58 36.60
N PRO A 113 4.21 35.78 36.53
CA PRO A 113 2.82 35.95 36.96
C PRO A 113 1.94 36.93 36.17
N SER A 114 0.66 36.74 36.40
CA SER A 114 -0.53 37.55 36.11
C SER A 114 -0.36 39.07 36.15
N ASN A 115 -1.01 39.77 35.22
CA ASN A 115 -1.90 40.88 35.60
C ASN A 115 -2.97 41.18 34.53
N SER A 116 -4.19 41.28 35.05
CA SER A 116 -5.43 41.75 34.43
C SER A 116 -5.32 43.21 34.01
N MET A 117 -5.94 43.59 32.89
CA MET A 117 -6.91 44.70 32.80
C MET A 117 -7.34 44.95 31.33
N ASN A 118 -8.63 44.79 31.08
CA ASN A 118 -9.38 45.54 30.07
C ASN A 118 -10.35 46.43 30.89
N PRO A 119 -10.58 47.71 30.56
CA PRO A 119 -11.68 48.00 29.64
C PRO A 119 -11.51 49.22 28.70
N THR A 120 -12.23 49.10 27.59
CA THR A 120 -12.77 50.06 26.62
C THR A 120 -12.98 51.51 27.09
N LEU A 121 -12.55 52.51 26.28
CA LEU A 121 -13.40 53.57 25.67
C LEU A 121 -12.61 54.63 24.86
N ALA A 122 -13.23 55.02 23.73
CA ALA A 122 -13.23 56.35 23.07
C ALA A 122 -12.09 56.79 22.11
N SER A 123 -12.28 56.43 20.83
CA SER A 123 -12.49 57.31 19.66
C SER A 123 -11.63 58.57 19.37
N SER A 124 -11.02 58.48 18.17
CA SER A 124 -11.05 59.45 17.05
C SER A 124 -10.04 60.61 16.98
N ALA A 125 -9.07 60.48 16.06
CA ALA A 125 -8.61 61.59 15.21
C ALA A 125 -7.89 61.08 13.93
N LEU A 126 -8.60 61.21 12.80
CA LEU A 126 -8.13 61.63 11.46
C LEU A 126 -6.89 60.96 10.82
N GLY A 127 -7.18 60.18 9.78
CA GLY A 127 -6.67 60.46 8.44
C GLY A 127 -5.40 59.74 8.00
N LEU A 128 -5.58 58.72 7.14
CA LEU A 128 -4.86 58.47 5.86
C LEU A 128 -5.05 56.99 5.47
N ILE A 129 -6.00 56.73 4.57
CA ILE A 129 -6.28 55.41 4.01
C ILE A 129 -5.51 55.28 2.68
N PRO A 130 -4.57 54.33 2.52
CA PRO A 130 -4.12 53.91 1.19
C PRO A 130 -5.11 52.89 0.58
N PRO A 131 -5.27 52.87 -0.75
CA PRO A 131 -6.39 52.20 -1.42
C PRO A 131 -6.33 50.68 -1.29
N THR A 132 -7.45 50.10 -0.91
CA THR A 132 -7.75 48.67 -1.06
C THR A 132 -7.80 48.36 -2.55
N THR A 133 -6.82 47.60 -3.05
CA THR A 133 -6.94 46.96 -4.35
C THR A 133 -8.04 45.90 -4.26
N THR A 134 -9.18 46.18 -4.90
CA THR A 134 -10.21 45.19 -5.19
C THR A 134 -9.60 44.07 -6.01
N GLN A 135 -9.28 42.96 -5.34
CA GLN A 135 -9.00 41.70 -6.02
C GLN A 135 -10.30 41.28 -6.75
N PRO A 136 -10.28 41.04 -8.07
CA PRO A 136 -11.45 40.55 -8.79
C PRO A 136 -11.88 39.22 -8.18
N ALA A 137 -13.18 39.10 -7.89
CA ALA A 137 -13.76 37.84 -7.47
C ALA A 137 -13.43 36.75 -8.52
N PRO A 138 -13.06 35.53 -8.10
CA PRO A 138 -12.90 34.41 -9.03
C PRO A 138 -14.21 34.21 -9.79
N PRO A 139 -14.18 33.93 -11.11
CA PRO A 139 -15.39 33.67 -11.86
C PRO A 139 -16.13 32.46 -11.26
N PRO A 140 -17.47 32.44 -11.32
CA PRO A 140 -18.25 31.31 -10.85
C PRO A 140 -17.76 30.03 -11.54
N VAL A 141 -17.44 29.02 -10.73
CA VAL A 141 -17.15 27.66 -11.20
C VAL A 141 -18.41 27.11 -11.87
N ASP A 142 -18.38 27.04 -13.21
CA ASP A 142 -19.36 26.29 -13.99
C ASP A 142 -19.22 24.80 -13.68
N ASN A 143 -20.07 24.33 -12.76
CA ASN A 143 -20.32 22.91 -12.59
C ASN A 143 -21.06 22.39 -13.84
N ASN A 144 -20.58 21.28 -14.41
CA ASN A 144 -21.26 20.42 -15.39
C ASN A 144 -21.07 20.66 -16.89
N ARG A 145 -19.84 20.91 -17.35
CA ARG A 145 -19.47 20.37 -18.67
C ARG A 145 -18.11 19.70 -18.63
N ALA A 146 -18.10 18.37 -18.59
CA ALA A 146 -16.89 17.61 -18.87
C ALA A 146 -16.33 18.09 -20.23
N PRO A 147 -15.05 18.47 -20.31
CA PRO A 147 -14.43 18.84 -21.58
C PRO A 147 -14.71 17.74 -22.61
N SER A 148 -15.03 18.11 -23.85
CA SER A 148 -15.29 17.11 -24.89
C SER A 148 -14.08 16.17 -25.00
N GLY A 149 -14.28 14.86 -24.81
CA GLY A 149 -13.20 13.87 -24.77
C GLY A 149 -12.72 13.48 -23.36
N ALA A 150 -13.32 14.00 -22.29
CA ALA A 150 -13.02 13.55 -20.93
C ALA A 150 -13.55 12.13 -20.68
N LYS A 151 -12.71 11.25 -20.12
CA LYS A 151 -13.05 9.87 -19.73
C LYS A 151 -12.79 9.70 -18.23
N SER A 152 -13.79 9.24 -17.49
CA SER A 152 -13.64 8.84 -16.09
C SER A 152 -13.72 7.33 -16.00
N LEU A 153 -12.68 6.68 -15.47
CA LEU A 153 -12.62 5.24 -15.28
C LEU A 153 -12.27 4.93 -13.83
N THR A 154 -12.92 3.92 -13.26
CA THR A 154 -12.59 3.39 -11.95
C THR A 154 -12.19 1.92 -12.09
N MET A 155 -11.05 1.56 -11.52
CA MET A 155 -10.50 0.21 -11.52
C MET A 155 -10.17 -0.22 -10.10
N GLY A 156 -10.09 -1.51 -9.86
CA GLY A 156 -9.89 -2.05 -8.52
C GLY A 156 -10.57 -3.39 -8.31
N PRO A 157 -10.41 -3.97 -7.12
CA PRO A 157 -11.21 -5.11 -6.70
C PRO A 157 -12.71 -4.84 -6.93
N GLY A 158 -13.38 -5.71 -7.68
CA GLY A 158 -14.80 -5.56 -8.07
C GLY A 158 -15.08 -4.56 -9.20
N CYS A 159 -14.10 -3.78 -9.67
CA CYS A 159 -14.23 -2.84 -10.80
C CYS A 159 -13.57 -3.33 -12.10
N GLY A 160 -12.76 -4.39 -12.03
CA GLY A 160 -11.89 -4.81 -13.12
C GLY A 160 -10.59 -4.00 -13.19
N GLY A 161 -9.71 -4.38 -14.11
CA GLY A 161 -8.41 -3.73 -14.34
C GLY A 161 -7.41 -3.86 -13.19
N TYR A 162 -7.73 -4.65 -12.15
CA TYR A 162 -6.90 -4.90 -10.98
C TYR A 162 -6.30 -6.30 -11.00
N THR A 163 -5.04 -6.41 -10.62
CA THR A 163 -4.33 -7.69 -10.43
C THR A 163 -3.48 -7.65 -9.17
N GLY A 164 -3.60 -8.68 -8.33
CA GLY A 164 -2.64 -8.96 -7.26
C GLY A 164 -1.59 -9.96 -7.75
N VAL A 165 -0.35 -9.53 -7.91
CA VAL A 165 0.78 -10.39 -8.28
C VAL A 165 1.43 -10.91 -7.01
N GLY A 166 1.81 -12.20 -7.01
CA GLY A 166 2.40 -12.85 -5.83
C GLY A 166 1.44 -13.03 -4.67
N SER A 167 0.13 -12.93 -4.89
CA SER A 167 -0.86 -13.04 -3.81
C SER A 167 -0.93 -14.46 -3.24
N TYR A 168 -0.98 -14.57 -1.91
CA TYR A 168 -1.14 -15.82 -1.16
C TYR A 168 -2.14 -15.63 -0.02
N ARG A 169 -2.75 -16.71 0.49
CA ARG A 169 -3.93 -16.66 1.39
C ARG A 169 -3.68 -17.35 2.73
N ASP A 170 -2.73 -16.80 3.50
CA ASP A 170 -2.31 -17.32 4.80
C ASP A 170 -2.95 -16.59 5.99
N GLY A 171 -4.24 -16.26 5.85
CA GLY A 171 -4.98 -15.50 6.85
C GLY A 171 -4.30 -14.15 7.11
N ARG A 172 -4.03 -13.84 8.38
CA ARG A 172 -3.45 -12.56 8.83
C ARG A 172 -2.03 -12.27 8.39
N LYS A 173 -1.34 -13.25 7.80
CA LYS A 173 0.00 -13.07 7.25
C LYS A 173 -0.01 -12.87 5.74
N GLY A 174 -1.15 -13.11 5.09
CA GLY A 174 -1.28 -13.09 3.65
C GLY A 174 -2.24 -12.02 3.16
N TRP A 175 -2.64 -12.16 1.90
CA TRP A 175 -3.59 -11.26 1.27
C TRP A 175 -5.01 -11.59 1.73
N VAL A 176 -5.82 -10.56 1.96
CA VAL A 176 -7.16 -10.73 2.55
C VAL A 176 -8.16 -9.92 1.75
N ASP A 177 -9.21 -10.57 1.26
CA ASP A 177 -10.25 -9.89 0.50
C ASP A 177 -11.36 -9.39 1.45
N HIS A 178 -11.77 -8.14 1.28
CA HIS A 178 -12.81 -7.49 2.06
C HIS A 178 -13.91 -6.93 1.15
N GLY A 179 -15.14 -6.86 1.67
CA GLY A 179 -16.29 -6.25 0.99
C GLY A 179 -17.36 -7.23 0.50
N ASP A 180 -18.07 -6.84 -0.56
CA ASP A 180 -19.17 -7.61 -1.16
C ASP A 180 -18.92 -8.00 -2.63
N GLY A 181 -17.69 -7.82 -3.12
CA GLY A 181 -17.30 -8.13 -4.49
C GLY A 181 -17.64 -7.04 -5.52
N LYS A 182 -18.33 -5.97 -5.12
CA LYS A 182 -18.69 -4.86 -6.02
C LYS A 182 -17.61 -3.78 -6.05
N CYS A 183 -17.62 -3.03 -7.15
CA CYS A 183 -16.75 -1.88 -7.33
C CYS A 183 -16.99 -0.80 -6.24
N GLY A 184 -15.92 -0.31 -5.63
CA GLY A 184 -15.94 0.74 -4.62
C GLY A 184 -16.22 0.28 -3.18
N SER A 185 -16.80 -0.91 -2.99
CA SER A 185 -17.02 -1.53 -1.67
C SER A 185 -16.03 -2.67 -1.37
N THR A 186 -15.31 -3.14 -2.38
CA THR A 186 -14.33 -4.22 -2.26
C THR A 186 -12.91 -3.69 -2.21
N PHE A 187 -12.08 -4.29 -1.36
CA PHE A 187 -10.65 -4.02 -1.30
C PHE A 187 -9.88 -5.25 -0.84
N VAL A 188 -8.56 -5.22 -1.00
CA VAL A 188 -7.67 -6.29 -0.57
C VAL A 188 -6.63 -5.73 0.39
N SER A 189 -6.47 -6.34 1.54
CA SER A 189 -5.37 -6.08 2.45
C SER A 189 -4.16 -6.89 2.02
N ILE A 190 -3.05 -6.20 1.81
CA ILE A 190 -1.79 -6.70 1.26
C ILE A 190 -0.73 -6.65 2.36
N PRO A 191 -0.09 -7.79 2.69
CA PRO A 191 0.90 -7.82 3.76
C PRO A 191 2.07 -6.89 3.44
N MET A 192 2.60 -6.23 4.47
CA MET A 192 3.83 -5.46 4.31
C MET A 192 5.04 -6.40 4.23
N SER A 193 6.13 -5.91 3.64
CA SER A 193 7.39 -6.67 3.53
C SER A 193 8.07 -6.94 4.87
N GLY A 194 7.66 -6.25 5.94
CA GLY A 194 8.31 -6.26 7.25
C GLY A 194 9.53 -5.35 7.35
N ASP A 195 9.90 -4.67 6.26
CA ASP A 195 10.99 -3.69 6.18
C ASP A 195 10.46 -2.33 5.69
N PRO A 196 10.65 -1.24 6.46
CA PRO A 196 10.19 0.09 6.07
C PRO A 196 10.91 0.67 4.83
N ARG A 197 11.98 0.06 4.35
CA ARG A 197 12.79 0.53 3.22
C ARG A 197 12.78 -0.40 2.02
N ARG A 198 12.37 -1.66 2.17
CA ARG A 198 12.41 -2.67 1.11
C ARG A 198 11.04 -3.14 0.72
N ASP A 199 10.79 -3.24 -0.58
CA ASP A 199 9.62 -3.90 -1.14
C ASP A 199 9.91 -5.40 -1.28
N ASP A 200 8.88 -6.25 -1.23
CA ASP A 200 8.96 -7.60 -1.82
C ASP A 200 8.73 -7.47 -3.34
N PRO A 201 9.74 -7.71 -4.19
CA PRO A 201 9.60 -7.54 -5.63
C PRO A 201 8.70 -8.60 -6.27
N SER A 202 8.40 -9.69 -5.57
CA SER A 202 7.56 -10.78 -6.06
C SER A 202 6.07 -10.56 -5.79
N ALA A 203 5.72 -9.62 -4.91
CA ALA A 203 4.35 -9.36 -4.49
C ALA A 203 3.98 -7.87 -4.58
N TYR A 204 2.94 -7.55 -5.34
CA TYR A 204 2.42 -6.19 -5.50
C TYR A 204 1.01 -6.19 -6.08
N ALA A 205 0.27 -5.11 -5.88
CA ALA A 205 -0.99 -4.87 -6.59
C ALA A 205 -0.76 -3.93 -7.77
N GLN A 206 -1.51 -4.12 -8.86
CA GLN A 206 -1.50 -3.19 -9.98
C GLN A 206 -2.91 -2.92 -10.52
N TRP A 207 -3.10 -1.72 -11.06
CA TRP A 207 -4.28 -1.27 -11.77
C TRP A 207 -3.86 -0.78 -13.15
N THR A 208 -4.49 -1.24 -14.23
CA THR A 208 -4.11 -0.87 -15.60
C THR A 208 -5.29 -0.29 -16.36
N PHE A 209 -5.22 1.01 -16.64
CA PHE A 209 -6.20 1.77 -17.39
C PHE A 209 -5.82 1.87 -18.86
N SER A 210 -6.75 1.62 -19.78
CA SER A 210 -6.57 1.91 -21.22
C SER A 210 -7.07 3.31 -21.53
N VAL A 211 -6.20 4.30 -21.33
CA VAL A 211 -6.48 5.74 -21.41
C VAL A 211 -5.34 6.50 -22.08
N SER A 212 -5.63 7.66 -22.65
CA SER A 212 -4.63 8.57 -23.22
C SER A 212 -4.91 10.01 -22.77
N GLY A 213 -3.90 10.87 -22.92
CA GLY A 213 -3.98 12.28 -22.56
C GLY A 213 -3.42 12.57 -21.16
N THR A 214 -4.06 13.48 -20.43
CA THR A 214 -3.69 13.81 -19.04
C THR A 214 -4.74 13.26 -18.09
N CYS A 215 -4.35 12.39 -17.17
CA CYS A 215 -5.23 11.73 -16.22
C CYS A 215 -4.97 12.21 -14.80
N GLU A 216 -5.99 12.78 -14.16
CA GLU A 216 -5.99 12.99 -12.73
C GLU A 216 -6.34 11.67 -12.03
N VAL A 217 -5.38 11.16 -11.25
CA VAL A 217 -5.53 9.88 -10.55
C VAL A 217 -5.88 10.14 -9.09
N SER A 218 -6.87 9.41 -8.59
CA SER A 218 -7.27 9.41 -7.18
C SER A 218 -7.38 7.98 -6.66
N VAL A 219 -6.95 7.75 -5.43
CA VAL A 219 -6.98 6.45 -4.75
C VAL A 219 -8.00 6.49 -3.64
N HIS A 220 -8.94 5.54 -3.63
CA HIS A 220 -9.82 5.34 -2.48
C HIS A 220 -9.06 4.59 -1.39
N VAL A 221 -9.06 5.11 -0.17
CA VAL A 221 -8.56 4.42 1.00
C VAL A 221 -9.78 3.91 1.77
N PRO A 222 -9.98 2.58 1.90
CA PRO A 222 -11.16 2.05 2.56
C PRO A 222 -11.12 2.30 4.07
N ASN A 223 -12.27 2.12 4.73
CA ASN A 223 -12.31 2.02 6.18
C ASN A 223 -11.78 0.65 6.63
N GLY A 224 -11.21 0.59 7.83
CA GLY A 224 -10.73 -0.63 8.43
C GLY A 224 -9.79 -0.37 9.60
N ASN A 225 -9.40 -1.42 10.31
CA ASN A 225 -8.43 -1.33 11.39
C ASN A 225 -6.97 -1.30 10.84
N LEU A 226 -5.97 -1.44 11.71
CA LEU A 226 -4.56 -1.46 11.28
C LEU A 226 -4.22 -2.72 10.45
N GLU A 227 -4.82 -3.86 10.78
CA GLU A 227 -4.60 -5.12 10.06
C GLU A 227 -5.20 -5.09 8.66
N GLU A 228 -6.21 -4.25 8.44
CA GLU A 228 -6.87 -4.13 7.14
C GLU A 228 -6.31 -2.96 6.31
N VAL A 229 -6.07 -1.82 6.96
CA VAL A 229 -5.73 -0.53 6.34
C VAL A 229 -4.67 0.18 7.19
N GLY A 230 -3.49 -0.43 7.28
CA GLY A 230 -2.36 -0.02 8.12
C GLY A 230 -1.25 0.75 7.42
N GLY A 231 -1.34 0.95 6.10
CA GLY A 231 -0.32 1.60 5.30
C GLY A 231 0.18 2.95 5.83
N ASN A 232 1.48 3.04 6.14
CA ASN A 232 2.10 4.24 6.70
C ASN A 232 3.61 4.36 6.37
N PRO A 233 3.96 4.98 5.22
CA PRO A 233 3.08 5.20 4.08
C PRO A 233 2.92 3.93 3.23
N THR A 234 1.89 3.91 2.39
CA THR A 234 1.79 3.01 1.23
C THR A 234 2.39 3.70 0.02
N VAL A 235 3.34 3.04 -0.65
CA VAL A 235 4.04 3.62 -1.81
C VAL A 235 3.47 3.08 -3.10
N TYR A 236 3.34 3.97 -4.08
CA TYR A 236 2.84 3.66 -5.41
C TYR A 236 3.81 4.12 -6.50
N TYR A 237 3.89 3.33 -7.56
CA TYR A 237 4.56 3.69 -8.81
C TYR A 237 3.55 3.85 -9.93
N VAL A 238 3.87 4.73 -10.89
CA VAL A 238 3.03 5.00 -12.06
C VAL A 238 3.84 4.76 -13.32
N TYR A 239 3.24 4.11 -14.31
CA TYR A 239 3.87 3.71 -15.57
C TYR A 239 2.99 4.10 -16.76
N ASP A 240 3.60 4.63 -17.83
CA ASP A 240 2.91 4.95 -19.10
C ASP A 240 2.99 3.74 -20.03
N ARG A 241 2.42 2.63 -19.59
CA ARG A 241 2.40 1.35 -20.31
C ARG A 241 1.46 0.38 -19.63
N ASN A 242 1.24 -0.75 -20.29
CA ASN A 242 0.65 -1.92 -19.68
C ASN A 242 1.71 -2.68 -18.86
N GLY A 243 1.47 -2.85 -17.57
CA GLY A 243 2.36 -3.58 -16.65
C GLY A 243 3.45 -2.72 -15.97
N VAL A 244 4.27 -3.37 -15.15
CA VAL A 244 5.15 -2.71 -14.15
C VAL A 244 6.65 -2.87 -14.43
N GLY A 245 7.05 -2.98 -15.70
CA GLY A 245 8.45 -3.17 -16.10
C GLY A 245 9.22 -1.87 -16.35
N GLY A 246 10.49 -1.84 -15.94
CA GLY A 246 11.42 -0.73 -16.17
C GLY A 246 11.25 0.41 -15.16
N THR A 247 11.72 1.60 -15.53
CA THR A 247 11.64 2.79 -14.67
C THR A 247 10.21 3.35 -14.64
N PRO A 248 9.62 3.57 -13.46
CA PRO A 248 8.33 4.26 -13.36
C PRO A 248 8.45 5.71 -13.82
N MET A 249 7.38 6.26 -14.39
CA MET A 249 7.36 7.68 -14.76
C MET A 249 7.31 8.58 -13.52
N ALA A 250 6.70 8.08 -12.45
CA ALA A 250 6.45 8.82 -11.22
C ALA A 250 6.22 7.87 -10.05
N SER A 251 6.28 8.41 -8.84
CA SER A 251 5.91 7.74 -7.61
C SER A 251 5.13 8.69 -6.70
N PHE A 252 4.28 8.12 -5.84
CA PHE A 252 3.61 8.87 -4.78
C PHE A 252 3.40 7.96 -3.56
N ALA A 253 3.08 8.56 -2.42
CA ALA A 253 2.90 7.84 -1.17
C ALA A 253 1.65 8.35 -0.44
N ILE A 254 0.90 7.44 0.17
CA ILE A 254 -0.33 7.76 0.93
C ILE A 254 -0.19 7.19 2.34
N LYS A 255 -0.37 8.03 3.35
CA LYS A 255 -0.52 7.58 4.74
C LYS A 255 -1.96 7.11 4.96
N GLN A 256 -2.24 5.87 4.57
CA GLN A 256 -3.60 5.30 4.52
C GLN A 256 -4.31 5.36 5.87
N VAL A 257 -3.58 5.15 6.96
CA VAL A 257 -4.12 5.21 8.32
C VAL A 257 -4.81 6.53 8.66
N GLU A 258 -4.41 7.64 8.02
CA GLU A 258 -4.99 8.99 8.20
C GLU A 258 -6.06 9.35 7.18
N LYS A 259 -6.23 8.54 6.14
CA LYS A 259 -7.10 8.82 4.99
C LYS A 259 -8.23 7.81 4.82
N ARG A 260 -8.44 6.93 5.79
CA ARG A 260 -9.49 5.90 5.77
C ARG A 260 -10.87 6.50 5.47
N GLY A 261 -11.57 5.87 4.53
CA GLY A 261 -12.87 6.29 4.02
C GLY A 261 -12.83 7.43 2.99
N GLN A 262 -11.65 7.86 2.54
CA GLN A 262 -11.49 9.04 1.68
C GLN A 262 -10.94 8.69 0.29
N TRP A 263 -11.31 9.50 -0.70
CA TRP A 263 -10.60 9.57 -1.97
C TRP A 263 -9.43 10.55 -1.84
N VAL A 264 -8.22 10.09 -2.13
CA VAL A 264 -6.99 10.87 -2.04
C VAL A 264 -6.50 11.15 -3.45
N SER A 265 -6.32 12.43 -3.80
CA SER A 265 -5.71 12.81 -5.09
C SER A 265 -4.22 12.45 -5.10
N ALA A 266 -3.80 11.70 -6.11
CA ALA A 266 -2.41 11.30 -6.32
C ALA A 266 -1.66 12.21 -7.30
N GLY A 267 -2.39 13.05 -8.04
CA GLY A 267 -1.84 13.98 -9.02
C GLY A 267 -2.28 13.71 -10.46
N LYS A 268 -1.62 14.39 -11.40
CA LYS A 268 -1.92 14.32 -12.83
C LYS A 268 -0.78 13.66 -13.59
N PHE A 269 -1.10 12.67 -14.41
CA PHE A 269 -0.12 11.86 -15.13
C PHE A 269 -0.46 11.85 -16.62
N LYS A 270 0.56 11.93 -17.47
CA LYS A 270 0.39 11.77 -18.91
C LYS A 270 0.31 10.29 -19.27
N SER A 271 -0.55 9.94 -20.20
CA SER A 271 -0.59 8.60 -20.77
C SER A 271 -0.69 8.61 -22.30
N SER A 272 0.04 7.70 -22.93
CA SER A 272 0.06 7.46 -24.38
C SER A 272 -0.88 6.35 -24.85
N GLY A 273 -1.64 5.73 -23.94
CA GLY A 273 -2.63 4.71 -24.29
C GLY A 273 -2.88 3.68 -23.17
N ASN A 274 -1.93 3.52 -22.26
CA ASN A 274 -2.12 2.74 -21.03
C ASN A 274 -1.46 3.44 -19.84
N LEU A 275 -2.14 3.47 -18.71
CA LEU A 275 -1.64 3.97 -17.45
C LEU A 275 -1.71 2.85 -16.42
N THR A 276 -0.56 2.42 -15.91
CA THR A 276 -0.51 1.41 -14.84
C THR A 276 -0.08 2.06 -13.53
N VAL A 277 -0.84 1.82 -12.46
CA VAL A 277 -0.47 2.17 -11.09
C VAL A 277 -0.11 0.88 -10.37
N GLN A 278 0.99 0.86 -9.65
CA GLN A 278 1.46 -0.26 -8.84
C GLN A 278 1.50 0.16 -7.39
N LEU A 279 0.96 -0.66 -6.48
CA LEU A 279 1.12 -0.54 -5.03
C LEU A 279 2.21 -1.50 -4.58
N LEU A 280 3.19 -0.97 -3.85
CA LEU A 280 4.32 -1.74 -3.32
C LEU A 280 4.10 -2.21 -1.89
N THR A 281 4.77 -3.29 -1.51
CA THR A 281 4.64 -3.93 -0.19
C THR A 281 5.52 -3.30 0.90
N ARG A 282 6.41 -2.33 0.59
CA ARG A 282 7.28 -1.69 1.60
C ARG A 282 6.50 -1.19 2.80
N GLY A 283 6.94 -1.58 3.98
CA GLY A 283 6.30 -1.21 5.24
C GLY A 283 6.69 -2.15 6.36
N GLN A 284 6.44 -1.72 7.59
CA GLN A 284 6.73 -2.50 8.79
C GLN A 284 5.42 -2.95 9.45
N ASP A 285 5.29 -4.25 9.69
CA ASP A 285 4.14 -4.91 10.30
C ASP A 285 4.45 -5.49 11.69
N TRP A 286 5.47 -4.95 12.36
CA TRP A 286 5.88 -5.35 13.70
C TRP A 286 6.43 -4.16 14.48
N ASN A 287 6.44 -4.28 15.80
CA ASN A 287 7.03 -3.33 16.71
C ASN A 287 7.69 -4.05 17.91
N ASN A 288 8.15 -3.29 18.90
CA ASN A 288 8.81 -3.86 20.09
C ASN A 288 7.91 -4.79 20.93
N SER A 289 6.60 -4.74 20.74
CA SER A 289 5.61 -5.59 21.41
C SER A 289 5.22 -6.81 20.59
N GLY A 290 5.74 -6.97 19.37
CA GLY A 290 5.50 -8.09 18.49
C GLY A 290 4.87 -7.70 17.14
N PRO A 291 4.32 -8.67 16.39
CA PRO A 291 3.66 -8.42 15.12
C PRO A 291 2.43 -7.52 15.29
N THR A 292 2.33 -6.47 14.48
CA THR A 292 1.13 -5.64 14.36
C THR A 292 0.21 -6.15 13.26
N TYR A 293 0.73 -6.99 12.35
CA TYR A 293 0.04 -7.46 11.15
C TYR A 293 -0.55 -6.31 10.34
N ALA A 294 0.10 -5.14 10.33
CA ALA A 294 -0.37 -4.03 9.52
C ALA A 294 -0.32 -4.39 8.03
N HIS A 295 -1.38 -4.06 7.29
CA HIS A 295 -1.44 -4.30 5.83
C HIS A 295 -1.61 -2.98 5.07
N HIS A 296 -1.16 -2.95 3.83
CA HIS A 296 -1.60 -1.93 2.88
C HIS A 296 -2.97 -2.29 2.33
N ALA A 297 -3.83 -1.32 2.09
CA ALA A 297 -5.13 -1.54 1.47
C ALA A 297 -5.07 -1.21 -0.03
N ALA A 298 -5.35 -2.19 -0.88
CA ALA A 298 -5.60 -2.00 -2.31
C ALA A 298 -7.10 -1.92 -2.58
N SER A 299 -7.61 -0.72 -2.86
CA SER A 299 -9.03 -0.50 -3.19
C SER A 299 -9.17 0.09 -4.61
N ALA A 300 -10.25 0.82 -4.85
CA ALA A 300 -10.52 1.46 -6.13
C ALA A 300 -9.55 2.62 -6.40
N ILE A 301 -9.10 2.72 -7.64
CA ILE A 301 -8.39 3.87 -8.20
C ILE A 301 -9.25 4.44 -9.32
N LYS A 302 -9.40 5.76 -9.33
CA LYS A 302 -10.11 6.50 -10.36
C LYS A 302 -9.12 7.30 -11.19
N ALA A 303 -9.30 7.30 -12.51
CA ALA A 303 -8.57 8.12 -13.46
C ALA A 303 -9.56 8.98 -14.26
N ASP A 304 -9.47 10.30 -14.05
CA ASP A 304 -10.24 11.30 -14.78
C ASP A 304 -9.32 11.91 -15.85
N CYS A 305 -9.46 11.47 -17.09
CA CYS A 305 -8.57 11.79 -18.21
C CYS A 305 -9.18 12.78 -19.17
N THR A 306 -8.38 13.71 -19.69
CA THR A 306 -8.72 14.61 -20.79
C THR A 306 -7.72 14.41 -21.94
N ALA A 307 -8.25 14.33 -23.16
CA ALA A 307 -7.47 14.19 -24.39
C ALA A 307 -6.48 15.36 -24.59
#